data_AF-A0AAJ2KSS6-F1
#
_entry.id   AF-A0AAJ2KSS6-F1
#
_cell.length_a   1.000
_cell.length_b   1.000
_cell.length_c   1.000
_cell.angle_alpha   90.00
_cell.angle_beta   90.00
_cell.angle_gamma   90.00
#
_symmetry.space_group_name_H-M   'P 1'
#
loop_
_entity.id
_entity.type
_entity.pdbx_description
1 polymer ?
#
loop_
_entity_poly.entity_id
_entity_poly.type
_entity_poly.pdbx_seq_one_letter_code
_entity_poly.pdbx_strand_id
1 'polypeptide(L)'
;MTSLNLAVQERIVDPQPLPVIKWKGLRVVTTETLASGYGTDTIRIQQNHIRNESRFIEGVHFFTLKGADLKELKNRLSSSELVGKRARILTLWTEKGAARMSKIVDTDEAWSFFECLEDSYFRPAASAGIPLTYEAALEDLLSKVKENRIITEQRDRAVKEKLWISEKREVTAMATASAAVRAKNKLAERVGEGKNFAAIIPVEKKLGQKFKWQPLRKWCRENDATPHDVDDPRFGSVKSWPRAAWLAVYGVDLRKLF
;
A
#
# COMPACT_ATOMS: atom_id res chain seq x y z
N MET A 1 6.05 -26.12 17.44
CA MET A 1 5.69 -25.06 16.48
C MET A 1 4.21 -25.17 16.21
N THR A 2 3.39 -24.49 16.99
CA THR A 2 1.94 -24.47 16.81
C THR A 2 1.63 -23.20 16.05
N SER A 3 1.52 -23.33 14.73
CA SER A 3 1.08 -22.26 13.84
C SER A 3 -0.36 -21.91 14.17
N LEU A 4 -0.56 -20.90 15.01
CA LEU A 4 -1.84 -20.22 15.14
C LEU A 4 -2.09 -19.53 13.80
N ASN A 5 -2.96 -20.14 13.00
CA ASN A 5 -3.61 -19.46 11.89
C ASN A 5 -4.40 -18.29 12.48
N LEU A 6 -3.76 -17.13 12.61
CA LEU A 6 -4.45 -15.84 12.59
C LEU A 6 -5.02 -15.70 11.18
N ALA A 7 -6.15 -16.37 10.93
CA ALA A 7 -7.01 -15.98 9.84
C ALA A 7 -7.35 -14.52 10.13
N VAL A 8 -6.77 -13.62 9.34
CA VAL A 8 -7.21 -12.24 9.26
C VAL A 8 -8.70 -12.37 8.97
N GLN A 9 -9.51 -12.06 9.97
CA GLN A 9 -10.96 -11.96 9.80
C GLN A 9 -11.16 -10.64 9.08
N GLU A 10 -10.76 -10.61 7.81
CA GLU A 10 -11.15 -9.55 6.89
C GLU A 10 -12.66 -9.54 6.98
N ARG A 11 -13.22 -8.44 7.46
CA ARG A 11 -14.64 -8.20 7.32
C ARG A 11 -14.83 -8.03 5.81
N ILE A 12 -15.11 -9.12 5.11
CA ILE A 12 -15.18 -9.23 3.64
C ILE A 12 -16.24 -8.29 3.03
N VAL A 13 -17.06 -7.65 3.86
CA VAL A 13 -17.98 -6.62 3.43
C VAL A 13 -17.63 -5.32 4.15
N ASP A 14 -17.02 -4.37 3.42
CA ASP A 14 -17.13 -2.96 3.80
C ASP A 14 -18.63 -2.66 3.88
N PRO A 15 -19.19 -2.41 5.08
CA PRO A 15 -20.60 -2.12 5.18
C PRO A 15 -20.78 -0.71 4.64
N GLN A 16 -21.05 -0.61 3.34
CA GLN A 16 -21.65 0.59 2.78
C GLN A 16 -22.83 0.93 3.71
N PRO A 17 -22.88 2.12 4.32
CA PRO A 17 -23.89 2.46 5.29
C PRO A 17 -25.23 2.59 4.56
N LEU A 18 -25.87 1.45 4.33
CA LEU A 18 -27.17 1.35 3.68
C LEU A 18 -28.22 1.83 4.68
N PRO A 19 -29.12 2.74 4.27
CA PRO A 19 -30.17 3.21 5.15
C PRO A 19 -31.07 2.05 5.55
N VAL A 20 -31.27 1.87 6.86
CA VAL A 20 -32.12 0.80 7.39
C VAL A 20 -33.58 1.16 7.15
N ILE A 21 -34.17 0.58 6.11
CA ILE A 21 -35.60 0.76 5.81
C ILE A 21 -36.39 -0.20 6.70
N LYS A 22 -37.39 0.35 7.41
CA LYS A 22 -38.34 -0.43 8.22
C LYS A 22 -39.74 -0.38 7.62
N TRP A 23 -40.36 -1.53 7.41
CA TRP A 23 -41.75 -1.63 6.98
C TRP A 23 -42.50 -2.62 7.85
N LYS A 24 -43.64 -2.21 8.43
CA LYS A 24 -44.43 -3.01 9.39
C LYS A 24 -43.58 -3.63 10.53
N GLY A 25 -42.60 -2.88 11.03
CA GLY A 25 -41.70 -3.33 12.11
C GLY A 25 -40.53 -4.23 11.67
N LEU A 26 -40.49 -4.66 10.41
CA LEU A 26 -39.41 -5.49 9.86
C LEU A 26 -38.39 -4.65 9.08
N ARG A 27 -37.13 -5.06 9.13
CA ARG A 27 -36.08 -4.51 8.25
C ARG A 27 -36.29 -5.07 6.85
N VAL A 28 -36.27 -4.18 5.87
CA VAL A 28 -36.54 -4.50 4.47
C VAL A 28 -35.54 -3.81 3.54
N VAL A 29 -35.35 -4.38 2.36
CA VAL A 29 -34.41 -3.89 1.34
C VAL A 29 -35.14 -3.77 0.00
N THR A 30 -34.79 -2.79 -0.83
CA THR A 30 -35.37 -2.65 -2.19
C THR A 30 -34.71 -3.64 -3.15
N THR A 31 -35.37 -3.96 -4.26
CA THR A 31 -34.77 -4.79 -5.31
C THR A 31 -33.45 -4.21 -5.85
N GLU A 32 -33.32 -2.89 -5.89
CA GLU A 32 -32.10 -2.18 -6.32
C GLU A 32 -30.93 -2.45 -5.38
N THR A 33 -31.13 -2.24 -4.08
CA THR A 33 -30.11 -2.51 -3.07
C THR A 33 -29.80 -4.02 -2.96
N LEU A 34 -30.80 -4.88 -3.12
CA LEU A 34 -30.61 -6.33 -3.11
C LEU A 34 -29.76 -6.79 -4.32
N ALA A 35 -30.04 -6.24 -5.51
CA ALA A 35 -29.30 -6.56 -6.73
C ALA A 35 -27.84 -6.10 -6.61
N SER A 36 -27.63 -4.87 -6.13
CA SER A 36 -26.28 -4.35 -5.86
C SER A 36 -25.52 -5.20 -4.83
N GLY A 37 -26.20 -5.71 -3.80
CA GLY A 37 -25.57 -6.56 -2.79
C GLY A 37 -25.18 -7.96 -3.29
N TYR A 38 -25.87 -8.46 -4.33
CA TYR A 38 -25.54 -9.73 -4.98
C TYR A 38 -24.77 -9.56 -6.29
N GLY A 39 -24.19 -8.38 -6.56
CA GLY A 39 -23.41 -8.18 -7.80
C GLY A 39 -24.21 -8.42 -9.09
N THR A 40 -25.53 -8.22 -9.07
CA THR A 40 -26.42 -8.58 -10.18
C THR A 40 -27.35 -7.44 -10.59
N ASP A 41 -28.08 -7.63 -11.69
CA ASP A 41 -29.04 -6.66 -12.21
C ASP A 41 -30.40 -6.80 -11.52
N THR A 42 -31.09 -5.68 -11.33
CA THR A 42 -32.46 -5.65 -10.79
C THR A 42 -33.43 -6.51 -11.60
N ILE A 43 -33.25 -6.55 -12.92
CA ILE A 43 -34.06 -7.36 -13.84
C ILE A 43 -33.88 -8.85 -13.54
N ARG A 44 -32.65 -9.30 -13.23
CA ARG A 44 -32.38 -10.70 -12.90
C ARG A 44 -33.09 -11.13 -11.62
N ILE A 45 -33.07 -10.28 -10.59
CA ILE A 45 -33.80 -10.52 -9.34
C ILE A 45 -35.31 -10.67 -9.60
N GLN A 46 -35.89 -9.78 -10.41
CA GLN A 46 -37.32 -9.83 -10.75
C GLN A 46 -37.68 -11.10 -11.55
N GLN A 47 -36.89 -11.45 -12.56
CA GLN A 47 -37.08 -12.67 -13.35
C GLN A 47 -36.96 -13.93 -12.47
N ASN A 48 -35.99 -13.96 -11.57
CA ASN A 48 -35.78 -15.08 -10.64
C ASN A 48 -36.93 -15.21 -9.65
N HIS A 49 -37.48 -14.11 -9.16
CA HIS A 49 -38.71 -14.14 -8.34
C HIS A 49 -39.87 -14.74 -9.12
N ILE A 50 -40.13 -14.28 -10.35
CA ILE A 50 -41.26 -14.76 -11.16
C ILE A 50 -41.13 -16.27 -11.45
N ARG A 51 -39.93 -16.72 -11.84
CA ARG A 51 -39.68 -18.15 -12.12
C ARG A 51 -39.84 -19.05 -10.89
N ASN A 52 -39.65 -18.49 -9.70
CA ASN A 52 -39.70 -19.22 -8.43
C ASN A 52 -40.80 -18.70 -7.51
N GLU A 53 -41.87 -18.12 -8.06
CA GLU A 53 -42.90 -17.42 -7.29
C GLU A 53 -43.52 -18.32 -6.21
N SER A 54 -43.69 -19.62 -6.51
CA SER A 54 -44.18 -20.64 -5.56
C SER A 54 -43.30 -20.81 -4.31
N ARG A 55 -42.02 -20.38 -4.36
CA ARG A 55 -41.07 -20.40 -3.23
C ARG A 55 -41.09 -19.09 -2.44
N PHE A 56 -41.82 -18.08 -2.87
CA PHE A 56 -41.97 -16.81 -2.17
C PHE A 56 -43.38 -16.67 -1.63
N ILE A 57 -43.51 -15.94 -0.51
CA ILE A 57 -44.78 -15.75 0.19
C ILE A 57 -44.83 -14.28 0.54
N GLU A 58 -45.85 -13.58 0.03
CA GLU A 58 -46.07 -12.18 0.33
C GLU A 58 -46.37 -12.00 1.82
N GLY A 59 -45.76 -10.99 2.44
CA GLY A 59 -45.83 -10.76 3.88
C GLY A 59 -44.72 -11.44 4.70
N VAL A 60 -44.11 -12.50 4.17
CA VAL A 60 -43.01 -13.23 4.84
C VAL A 60 -41.68 -12.95 4.17
N HIS A 61 -41.61 -13.12 2.85
CA HIS A 61 -40.38 -12.99 2.08
C HIS A 61 -40.28 -11.63 1.36
N PHE A 62 -41.41 -11.11 0.89
CA PHE A 62 -41.45 -9.82 0.24
C PHE A 62 -42.78 -9.10 0.53
N PHE A 63 -42.80 -7.80 0.28
CA PHE A 63 -44.01 -6.97 0.29
C PHE A 63 -44.12 -6.23 -1.03
N THR A 64 -45.28 -6.29 -1.68
CA THR A 64 -45.56 -5.47 -2.85
C THR A 64 -46.29 -4.20 -2.44
N LEU A 65 -45.62 -3.05 -2.56
CA LEU A 65 -46.24 -1.76 -2.29
C LEU A 65 -46.85 -1.19 -3.57
N LYS A 66 -48.13 -0.81 -3.50
CA LYS A 66 -48.88 -0.16 -4.57
C LYS A 66 -49.70 1.01 -4.00
N GLY A 67 -49.98 2.01 -4.82
CA GLY A 67 -50.92 3.09 -4.47
C GLY A 67 -50.56 3.83 -3.18
N ALA A 68 -51.43 3.75 -2.17
CA ALA A 68 -51.31 4.50 -0.92
C ALA A 68 -50.08 4.10 -0.10
N ASP A 69 -49.82 2.80 0.04
CA ASP A 69 -48.68 2.26 0.80
C ASP A 69 -47.33 2.74 0.24
N LEU A 70 -47.23 2.82 -1.09
CA LEU A 70 -46.04 3.34 -1.76
C LEU A 70 -45.86 4.84 -1.51
N LYS A 71 -46.96 5.59 -1.46
CA LYS A 71 -46.94 7.02 -1.14
C LYS A 71 -46.52 7.26 0.31
N GLU A 72 -47.01 6.44 1.23
CA GLU A 72 -46.61 6.49 2.65
C GLU A 72 -45.10 6.24 2.81
N LEU A 73 -44.56 5.19 2.17
CA LEU A 73 -43.13 4.89 2.23
C LEU A 73 -42.29 6.04 1.63
N LYS A 74 -42.70 6.58 0.47
CA LYS A 74 -42.01 7.72 -0.18
C LYS A 74 -42.04 8.99 0.67
N ASN A 75 -43.10 9.20 1.45
CA ASN A 75 -43.17 10.34 2.37
C ASN A 75 -42.28 10.16 3.61
N ARG A 76 -42.12 8.90 4.09
CA ARG A 76 -41.26 8.56 5.23
C ARG A 76 -39.77 8.59 4.90
N LEU A 77 -39.40 8.17 3.70
CA LEU A 77 -38.04 8.19 3.20
C LEU A 77 -37.85 9.50 2.42
N SER A 78 -37.36 10.57 3.07
CA SER A 78 -37.12 11.88 2.46
C SER A 78 -36.39 11.76 1.12
N SER A 79 -37.13 11.76 0.00
CA SER A 79 -36.75 11.88 -1.41
C SER A 79 -35.33 11.50 -1.85
N SER A 80 -34.70 10.49 -1.26
CA SER A 80 -33.30 10.15 -1.50
C SER A 80 -33.24 8.86 -2.29
N GLU A 81 -33.09 9.00 -3.61
CA GLU A 81 -32.43 8.12 -4.61
C GLU A 81 -32.69 6.59 -4.65
N LEU A 82 -33.30 5.97 -3.64
CA LEU A 82 -33.50 4.52 -3.48
C LEU A 82 -34.74 3.97 -4.18
N VAL A 83 -35.64 4.86 -4.62
CA VAL A 83 -36.89 4.50 -5.29
C VAL A 83 -37.12 5.46 -6.44
N GLY A 84 -37.22 4.94 -7.65
CA GLY A 84 -37.53 5.73 -8.85
C GLY A 84 -38.78 6.61 -8.67
N LYS A 85 -38.65 7.91 -8.97
CA LYS A 85 -39.73 8.91 -8.82
C LYS A 85 -41.04 8.50 -9.50
N ARG A 86 -40.97 7.71 -10.58
CA ARG A 86 -42.10 7.25 -11.41
C ARG A 86 -42.56 5.80 -11.14
N ALA A 87 -41.94 5.08 -10.20
CA ALA A 87 -42.32 3.71 -9.91
C ALA A 87 -43.76 3.65 -9.35
N ARG A 88 -44.61 2.83 -9.98
CA ARG A 88 -46.02 2.58 -9.58
C ARG A 88 -46.15 1.40 -8.61
N ILE A 89 -45.14 0.54 -8.58
CA ILE A 89 -45.06 -0.67 -7.77
C ILE A 89 -43.63 -0.74 -7.22
N LEU A 90 -43.47 -1.10 -5.95
CA LEU A 90 -42.17 -1.36 -5.34
C LEU A 90 -42.21 -2.68 -4.58
N THR A 91 -41.25 -3.56 -4.85
CA THR A 91 -41.07 -4.78 -4.08
C THR A 91 -40.02 -4.56 -3.01
N LEU A 92 -40.40 -4.84 -1.76
CA LEU A 92 -39.52 -4.82 -0.61
C LEU A 92 -39.22 -6.24 -0.16
N TRP A 93 -37.97 -6.53 0.14
CA TRP A 93 -37.49 -7.85 0.53
C TRP A 93 -37.19 -7.89 2.01
N THR A 94 -37.69 -8.91 2.71
CA THR A 94 -37.32 -9.17 4.10
C THR A 94 -35.98 -9.89 4.15
N GLU A 95 -35.38 -9.99 5.35
CA GLU A 95 -34.16 -10.79 5.56
C GLU A 95 -34.32 -12.24 5.07
N LYS A 96 -35.50 -12.86 5.33
CA LYS A 96 -35.82 -14.21 4.84
C LYS A 96 -35.98 -14.27 3.32
N GLY A 97 -36.54 -13.22 2.71
CA GLY A 97 -36.66 -13.14 1.25
C GLY A 97 -35.33 -12.98 0.56
N ALA A 98 -34.45 -12.12 1.10
CA ALA A 98 -33.08 -11.96 0.64
C ALA A 98 -32.34 -13.30 0.71
N ALA A 99 -32.36 -13.98 1.86
CA ALA A 99 -31.71 -15.29 2.02
C ALA A 99 -32.25 -16.37 1.06
N ARG A 100 -33.54 -16.36 0.72
CA ARG A 100 -34.08 -17.27 -0.32
C ARG A 100 -33.61 -16.87 -1.71
N MET A 101 -33.49 -15.57 -1.97
CA MET A 101 -33.00 -15.07 -3.25
C MET A 101 -31.52 -15.40 -3.45
N SER A 102 -30.66 -15.31 -2.43
CA SER A 102 -29.24 -15.70 -2.55
C SER A 102 -29.05 -17.17 -2.95
N LYS A 103 -29.98 -18.06 -2.58
CA LYS A 103 -29.98 -19.46 -3.04
C LYS A 103 -30.27 -19.62 -4.55
N ILE A 104 -30.91 -18.63 -5.17
CA ILE A 104 -31.36 -18.66 -6.57
C ILE A 104 -30.42 -17.86 -7.46
N VAL A 105 -29.78 -16.82 -6.92
CA VAL A 105 -28.83 -15.98 -7.63
C VAL A 105 -27.44 -16.64 -7.58
N ASP A 106 -26.94 -17.02 -8.75
CA ASP A 106 -25.64 -17.69 -8.91
C ASP A 106 -24.52 -16.67 -9.17
N THR A 107 -24.16 -15.93 -8.11
CA THR A 107 -23.12 -14.87 -8.14
C THR A 107 -22.20 -15.04 -6.94
N ASP A 108 -20.91 -14.74 -7.11
CA ASP A 108 -19.90 -14.87 -6.04
C ASP A 108 -20.28 -14.09 -4.77
N GLU A 109 -20.90 -12.91 -4.91
CA GLU A 109 -21.36 -12.09 -3.80
C GLU A 109 -22.55 -12.74 -3.04
N ALA A 110 -23.43 -13.45 -3.76
CA ALA A 110 -24.54 -14.19 -3.15
C ALA A 110 -24.04 -15.44 -2.42
N TRP A 111 -22.99 -16.09 -2.94
CA TRP A 111 -22.28 -17.17 -2.26
C TRP A 111 -21.64 -16.69 -0.96
N SER A 112 -20.98 -15.52 -0.95
CA SER A 112 -20.43 -14.93 0.28
C SER A 112 -21.50 -14.62 1.33
N PHE A 113 -22.67 -14.12 0.91
CA PHE A 113 -23.80 -13.92 1.84
C PHE A 113 -24.30 -15.25 2.43
N PHE A 114 -24.33 -16.31 1.63
CA PHE A 114 -24.72 -17.64 2.08
C PHE A 114 -23.69 -18.24 3.05
N GLU A 115 -22.39 -18.10 2.78
CA GLU A 115 -21.32 -18.49 3.70
C GLU A 115 -21.44 -17.79 5.05
N CYS A 116 -21.75 -16.49 5.07
CA CYS A 116 -21.99 -15.74 6.31
C CYS A 116 -23.18 -16.31 7.11
N LEU A 117 -24.23 -16.77 6.42
CA LEU A 117 -25.40 -17.40 7.04
C LEU A 117 -25.05 -18.79 7.60
N GLU A 118 -24.33 -19.60 6.83
CA GLU A 118 -23.85 -20.92 7.28
C GLU A 118 -22.92 -20.80 8.48
N ASP A 119 -21.95 -19.90 8.43
CA ASP A 119 -21.06 -19.62 9.56
C ASP A 119 -21.86 -19.15 10.77
N SER A 120 -22.90 -18.32 10.61
CA SER A 120 -23.77 -17.93 11.74
C SER A 120 -24.55 -19.09 12.36
N TYR A 121 -24.89 -20.13 11.57
CA TYR A 121 -25.63 -21.30 12.04
C TYR A 121 -24.72 -22.36 12.67
N PHE A 122 -23.61 -22.69 12.02
CA PHE A 122 -22.67 -23.74 12.47
C PHE A 122 -21.61 -23.23 13.44
N ARG A 123 -21.29 -21.93 13.36
CA ARG A 123 -20.40 -21.22 14.28
C ARG A 123 -21.14 -20.00 14.81
N PRO A 124 -22.22 -20.19 15.59
CA PRO A 124 -22.92 -19.07 16.19
C PRO A 124 -21.87 -18.27 16.95
N ALA A 125 -21.62 -17.04 16.48
CA ALA A 125 -20.74 -16.12 17.17
C ALA A 125 -21.26 -16.12 18.61
N ALA A 126 -20.40 -16.50 19.57
CA ALA A 126 -20.75 -16.41 20.97
C ALA A 126 -21.32 -15.01 21.12
N SER A 127 -22.62 -14.93 21.39
CA SER A 127 -23.25 -13.63 21.53
C SER A 127 -22.39 -12.95 22.57
N ALA A 128 -21.76 -11.84 22.21
CA ALA A 128 -21.27 -10.90 23.19
C ALA A 128 -22.52 -10.32 23.85
N GLY A 129 -23.28 -11.18 24.54
CA GLY A 129 -24.27 -10.78 25.49
C GLY A 129 -23.52 -9.90 26.46
N ILE A 130 -24.11 -8.75 26.74
CA ILE A 130 -23.66 -7.91 27.84
C ILE A 130 -23.50 -8.86 29.03
N PRO A 131 -22.30 -8.97 29.61
CA PRO A 131 -22.09 -9.89 30.73
C PRO A 131 -23.18 -9.64 31.77
N LEU A 132 -24.01 -10.66 32.05
CA LEU A 132 -25.15 -10.49 32.94
C LEU A 132 -24.70 -10.25 34.40
N THR A 133 -23.44 -10.54 34.70
CA THR A 133 -22.81 -10.32 36.01
C THR A 133 -21.56 -9.47 35.87
N TYR A 134 -21.30 -8.65 36.89
CA TYR A 134 -20.12 -7.80 36.97
C TYR A 134 -18.82 -8.60 36.97
N GLU A 135 -18.81 -9.78 37.61
CA GLU A 135 -17.65 -10.69 37.65
C GLU A 135 -17.26 -11.16 36.24
N ALA A 136 -18.23 -11.63 35.45
CA ALA A 136 -17.99 -12.06 34.08
C ALA A 136 -17.51 -10.91 33.17
N ALA A 137 -17.98 -9.68 33.40
CA ALA A 137 -17.48 -8.50 32.69
C ALA A 137 -16.00 -8.22 33.00
N LEU A 138 -15.60 -8.40 34.26
CA LEU A 138 -14.23 -8.18 34.71
C LEU A 138 -13.27 -9.22 34.11
N GLU A 139 -13.69 -10.48 34.03
CA GLU A 139 -12.91 -11.58 33.45
C GLU A 139 -12.69 -11.42 31.94
N ASP A 140 -13.75 -11.03 31.20
CA ASP A 140 -13.66 -10.72 29.77
C ASP A 140 -12.73 -9.52 29.52
N LEU A 141 -12.87 -8.46 30.32
CA LEU A 141 -12.00 -7.29 30.24
C LEU A 141 -10.54 -7.66 30.52
N LEU A 142 -10.29 -8.46 31.55
CA LEU A 142 -8.94 -8.92 31.89
C LEU A 142 -8.32 -9.74 30.75
N SER A 143 -9.11 -10.60 30.10
CA SER A 143 -8.67 -11.41 28.97
C SER A 143 -8.29 -10.52 27.78
N LYS A 144 -9.15 -9.56 27.42
CA LYS A 144 -8.86 -8.57 26.36
C LYS A 144 -7.64 -7.70 26.66
N VAL A 145 -7.46 -7.27 27.92
CA VAL A 145 -6.28 -6.49 28.32
C VAL A 145 -5.00 -7.32 28.20
N LYS A 146 -5.04 -8.61 28.58
CA LYS A 146 -3.89 -9.53 28.42
C LYS A 146 -3.56 -9.76 26.95
N GLU A 147 -4.56 -9.99 26.11
CA GLU A 147 -4.38 -10.13 24.66
C GLU A 147 -3.77 -8.88 24.03
N ASN A 148 -4.31 -7.70 24.35
CA ASN A 148 -3.77 -6.42 23.88
C ASN A 148 -2.32 -6.24 24.28
N ARG A 149 -1.95 -6.62 25.51
CA ARG A 149 -0.55 -6.57 25.96
C ARG A 149 0.36 -7.46 25.12
N ILE A 150 -0.04 -8.69 24.86
CA ILE A 150 0.74 -9.62 24.02
C ILE A 150 0.91 -9.05 22.61
N ILE A 151 -0.15 -8.48 22.03
CA ILE A 151 -0.12 -7.85 20.71
C ILE A 151 0.86 -6.65 20.70
N THR A 152 0.85 -5.81 21.73
CA THR A 152 1.78 -4.68 21.83
C THR A 152 3.24 -5.12 21.94
N GLU A 153 3.52 -6.14 22.75
CA GLU A 153 4.88 -6.67 22.90
C GLU A 153 5.40 -7.29 21.59
N GLN A 154 4.53 -7.98 20.85
CA GLN A 154 4.88 -8.51 19.53
C GLN A 154 5.14 -7.39 18.51
N ARG A 155 4.30 -6.35 18.50
CA ARG A 155 4.48 -5.17 17.63
C ARG A 155 5.81 -4.48 17.91
N ASP A 156 6.14 -4.26 19.18
CA ASP A 156 7.38 -3.59 19.58
C ASP A 156 8.62 -4.41 19.17
N ARG A 157 8.56 -5.74 19.30
CA ARG A 157 9.62 -6.62 18.81
C ARG A 157 9.80 -6.50 17.30
N ALA A 158 8.71 -6.55 16.54
CA ALA A 158 8.76 -6.44 15.09
C ALA A 158 9.28 -5.07 14.62
N VAL A 159 8.89 -3.98 15.29
CA VAL A 159 9.40 -2.63 15.00
C VAL A 159 10.91 -2.55 15.27
N LYS A 160 11.37 -3.03 16.43
CA LYS A 160 12.80 -3.05 16.77
C LYS A 160 13.62 -3.84 15.75
N GLU A 161 13.14 -5.00 15.34
CA GLU A 161 13.84 -5.84 14.35
C GLU A 161 13.89 -5.16 12.98
N LYS A 162 12.79 -4.55 12.52
CA LYS A 162 12.78 -3.78 11.27
C LYS A 162 13.75 -2.60 11.30
N LEU A 163 13.79 -1.85 12.40
CA LEU A 163 14.73 -0.74 12.58
C LEU A 163 16.19 -1.24 12.50
N TRP A 164 16.50 -2.33 13.19
CA TRP A 164 17.84 -2.93 13.16
C TRP A 164 18.24 -3.41 11.76
N ILE A 165 17.32 -4.03 11.00
CA ILE A 165 17.57 -4.41 9.60
C ILE A 165 17.82 -3.18 8.73
N SER A 166 17.06 -2.10 8.92
CA SER A 166 17.23 -0.85 8.18
C SER A 166 18.60 -0.25 8.42
N GLU A 167 18.98 -0.09 9.69
CA GLU A 167 20.29 0.46 10.09
C GLU A 167 21.45 -0.36 9.51
N LYS A 168 21.37 -1.70 9.57
CA LYS A 168 22.37 -2.57 8.95
C LYS A 168 22.48 -2.42 7.44
N ARG A 169 21.34 -2.25 6.75
CA ARG A 169 21.30 -2.01 5.29
C ARG A 169 21.93 -0.66 4.96
N GLU A 170 21.64 0.38 5.73
CA GLU A 170 22.23 1.71 5.57
C GLU A 170 23.75 1.67 5.76
N VAL A 171 24.24 1.04 6.84
CA VAL A 171 25.68 0.87 7.08
C VAL A 171 26.36 0.12 5.93
N THR A 172 25.73 -0.95 5.44
CA THR A 172 26.26 -1.74 4.32
C THR A 172 26.29 -0.92 3.03
N ALA A 173 25.22 -0.20 2.72
CA ALA A 173 25.14 0.67 1.55
C ALA A 173 26.17 1.80 1.61
N MET A 174 26.37 2.42 2.77
CA MET A 174 27.42 3.44 2.98
C MET A 174 28.82 2.86 2.82
N ALA A 175 29.07 1.65 3.32
CA ALA A 175 30.35 0.96 3.15
C ALA A 175 30.64 0.65 1.67
N THR A 176 29.64 0.14 0.94
CA THR A 176 29.74 -0.12 -0.50
C THR A 176 29.95 1.17 -1.29
N ALA A 177 29.21 2.23 -0.99
CA ALA A 177 29.37 3.54 -1.62
C ALA A 177 30.78 4.11 -1.36
N SER A 178 31.26 4.03 -0.12
CA SER A 178 32.63 4.45 0.23
C SER A 178 33.70 3.63 -0.48
N ALA A 179 33.52 2.31 -0.62
CA ALA A 179 34.42 1.44 -1.39
C ALA A 179 34.44 1.83 -2.87
N ALA A 180 33.28 2.08 -3.48
CA ALA A 180 33.16 2.52 -4.87
C ALA A 180 33.82 3.90 -5.09
N VAL A 181 33.62 4.85 -4.17
CA VAL A 181 34.27 6.18 -4.22
C VAL A 181 35.79 6.05 -4.11
N ARG A 182 36.30 5.21 -3.21
CA ARG A 182 37.75 4.96 -3.08
C ARG A 182 38.32 4.31 -4.34
N ALA A 183 37.63 3.32 -4.92
CA ALA A 183 38.05 2.67 -6.15
C ALA A 183 38.06 3.65 -7.34
N LYS A 184 37.02 4.48 -7.46
CA LYS A 184 36.95 5.56 -8.47
C LYS A 184 38.11 6.54 -8.33
N ASN A 185 38.37 7.03 -7.12
CA ASN A 185 39.45 7.99 -6.88
C ASN A 185 40.83 7.38 -7.18
N LYS A 186 41.05 6.12 -6.80
CA LYS A 186 42.30 5.39 -7.10
C LYS A 186 42.51 5.21 -8.61
N LEU A 187 41.44 4.93 -9.36
CA LEU A 187 41.49 4.85 -10.82
C LEU A 187 41.78 6.22 -11.44
N ALA A 188 41.12 7.27 -10.95
CA ALA A 188 41.35 8.64 -11.40
C ALA A 188 42.80 9.08 -11.16
N GLU A 189 43.39 8.75 -10.00
CA GLU A 189 44.80 9.00 -9.72
C GLU A 189 45.73 8.25 -10.69
N ARG A 190 45.42 6.98 -11.01
CA ARG A 190 46.21 6.17 -11.98
C ARG A 190 46.17 6.72 -13.41
N VAL A 191 45.11 7.42 -13.79
CA VAL A 191 44.92 8.04 -15.12
C VAL A 191 45.29 9.53 -15.11
N GLY A 192 45.70 10.08 -13.97
CA GLY A 192 46.17 11.47 -13.88
C GLY A 192 45.02 12.46 -13.92
N GLU A 193 43.84 12.03 -13.48
CA GLU A 193 42.65 12.81 -13.18
C GLU A 193 42.52 13.00 -11.66
N GLY A 194 43.65 13.06 -10.95
CA GLY A 194 43.68 13.22 -9.50
C GLY A 194 43.53 14.68 -9.06
N LYS A 195 42.97 14.88 -7.87
CA LYS A 195 42.86 16.21 -7.24
C LYS A 195 44.22 16.79 -6.81
N ASN A 196 45.20 15.93 -6.58
CA ASN A 196 46.54 16.30 -6.12
C ASN A 196 47.56 16.34 -7.26
N PHE A 197 47.44 15.43 -8.24
CA PHE A 197 48.30 15.34 -9.40
C PHE A 197 47.46 15.13 -10.64
N ALA A 198 47.73 15.88 -11.70
CA ALA A 198 47.05 15.71 -12.96
C ALA A 198 47.99 15.70 -14.16
N ALA A 199 47.71 14.82 -15.11
CA ALA A 199 48.34 14.81 -16.42
C ALA A 199 47.75 15.93 -17.29
N ILE A 200 48.44 16.28 -18.37
CA ILE A 200 48.05 17.41 -19.22
C ILE A 200 46.80 17.10 -20.02
N ILE A 201 46.73 15.92 -20.64
CA ILE A 201 45.63 15.56 -21.53
C ILE A 201 44.26 15.59 -20.82
N PRO A 202 44.11 15.05 -19.59
CA PRO A 202 42.84 15.17 -18.88
C PRO A 202 42.46 16.62 -18.52
N VAL A 203 43.44 17.45 -18.16
CA VAL A 203 43.21 18.88 -17.88
C VAL A 203 42.81 19.63 -19.15
N GLU A 204 43.47 19.36 -20.28
CA GLU A 204 43.11 19.91 -21.59
C GLU A 204 41.69 19.53 -22.00
N LYS A 205 41.30 18.26 -21.79
CA LYS A 205 39.96 17.75 -22.11
C LYS A 205 38.86 18.44 -21.29
N LYS A 206 39.12 18.75 -20.01
CA LYS A 206 38.16 19.40 -19.11
C LYS A 206 38.02 20.90 -19.37
N LEU A 207 39.13 21.58 -19.67
CA LEU A 207 39.15 23.04 -19.88
C LEU A 207 38.98 23.45 -21.35
N GLY A 208 39.10 22.52 -22.30
CA GLY A 208 39.02 22.82 -23.73
C GLY A 208 40.18 23.67 -24.26
N GLN A 209 41.28 23.78 -23.49
CA GLN A 209 42.45 24.58 -23.80
C GLN A 209 43.69 23.69 -23.84
N LYS A 210 44.69 24.09 -24.63
CA LYS A 210 45.96 23.35 -24.73
C LYS A 210 47.00 23.88 -23.76
N PHE A 211 47.72 22.99 -23.09
CA PHE A 211 48.75 23.34 -22.11
C PHE A 211 50.11 22.74 -22.49
N LYS A 212 51.19 23.47 -22.20
CA LYS A 212 52.56 23.00 -22.42
C LYS A 212 53.13 22.40 -21.13
N TRP A 213 53.87 21.30 -21.24
CA TRP A 213 54.45 20.62 -20.07
C TRP A 213 55.73 21.27 -19.55
N GLN A 214 56.47 21.98 -20.40
CA GLN A 214 57.78 22.55 -20.07
C GLN A 214 57.72 23.55 -18.90
N PRO A 215 56.74 24.47 -18.83
CA PRO A 215 56.59 25.38 -17.69
C PRO A 215 56.34 24.66 -16.35
N LEU A 216 55.51 23.60 -16.36
CA LEU A 216 55.26 22.77 -15.17
C LEU A 216 56.52 22.05 -14.70
N ARG A 217 57.33 21.53 -15.64
CA ARG A 217 58.61 20.90 -15.32
C ARG A 217 59.61 21.89 -14.72
N LYS A 218 59.65 23.12 -15.23
CA LYS A 218 60.52 24.18 -14.69
C LYS A 218 60.13 24.49 -13.24
N TRP A 219 58.85 24.74 -12.99
CA TRP A 219 58.34 25.01 -11.64
C TRP A 219 58.65 23.87 -10.66
N CYS A 220 58.50 22.61 -11.10
CA CYS A 220 58.81 21.45 -10.25
C CYS A 220 60.29 21.37 -9.87
N ARG A 221 61.22 21.77 -10.76
CA ARG A 221 62.66 21.83 -10.43
C ARG A 221 63.00 22.97 -9.47
N GLU A 222 62.28 24.08 -9.55
CA GLU A 222 62.52 25.26 -8.70
C GLU A 222 61.94 25.11 -7.29
N ASN A 223 60.91 24.28 -7.12
CA ASN A 223 60.18 24.08 -5.87
C ASN A 223 60.39 22.68 -5.27
N ASP A 224 61.42 21.95 -5.71
CA ASP A 224 61.75 20.57 -5.27
C ASP A 224 60.54 19.60 -5.29
N ALA A 225 59.63 19.78 -6.25
CA ALA A 225 58.42 18.97 -6.36
C ALA A 225 58.64 17.82 -7.36
N THR A 226 58.30 16.59 -6.96
CA THR A 226 58.45 15.39 -7.79
C THR A 226 57.15 15.08 -8.55
N PRO A 227 57.17 15.06 -9.91
CA PRO A 227 56.03 14.59 -10.70
C PRO A 227 55.90 13.06 -10.63
N HIS A 228 54.67 12.55 -10.67
CA HIS A 228 54.40 11.11 -10.67
C HIS A 228 54.11 10.57 -12.07
N ASP A 229 54.52 9.33 -12.35
CA ASP A 229 54.17 8.64 -13.58
C ASP A 229 52.78 8.03 -13.48
N VAL A 230 52.03 8.18 -14.56
CA VAL A 230 50.61 7.86 -14.67
C VAL A 230 50.36 7.18 -16.01
N ASP A 231 49.44 6.21 -16.05
CA ASP A 231 49.14 5.45 -17.25
C ASP A 231 48.24 6.25 -18.21
N ASP A 232 48.68 6.41 -19.46
CA ASP A 232 47.93 7.11 -20.52
C ASP A 232 47.67 6.17 -21.71
N PRO A 233 46.42 6.00 -22.17
CA PRO A 233 46.10 5.09 -23.28
C PRO A 233 46.77 5.43 -24.62
N ARG A 234 47.19 6.69 -24.86
CA ARG A 234 47.83 7.12 -26.11
C ARG A 234 49.35 7.03 -26.06
N PHE A 235 49.95 7.28 -24.90
CA PHE A 235 51.40 7.43 -24.76
C PHE A 235 52.05 6.44 -23.78
N GLY A 236 51.27 5.52 -23.22
CA GLY A 236 51.74 4.51 -22.27
C GLY A 236 51.89 5.09 -20.86
N SER A 237 52.97 5.83 -20.61
CA SER A 237 53.25 6.45 -19.31
C SER A 237 53.59 7.92 -19.46
N VAL A 238 52.84 8.79 -18.76
CA VAL A 238 52.96 10.25 -18.85
C VAL A 238 53.14 10.83 -17.46
N LYS A 239 53.86 11.96 -17.37
CA LYS A 239 54.06 12.70 -16.12
C LYS A 239 52.77 13.43 -15.71
N SER A 240 52.34 13.18 -14.49
CA SER A 240 51.34 13.96 -13.77
C SER A 240 52.01 14.99 -12.88
N TRP A 241 51.52 16.23 -12.95
CA TRP A 241 52.11 17.38 -12.29
C TRP A 241 51.32 17.73 -11.03
N PRO A 242 51.99 18.16 -9.95
CA PRO A 242 51.33 18.47 -8.70
C PRO A 242 50.39 19.67 -8.84
N ARG A 243 49.34 19.70 -8.02
CA ARG A 243 48.35 20.79 -7.95
C ARG A 243 49.00 22.16 -7.80
N ALA A 244 50.03 22.25 -6.97
CA ALA A 244 50.73 23.51 -6.73
C ALA A 244 51.36 24.07 -8.02
N ALA A 245 51.91 23.21 -8.88
CA ALA A 245 52.46 23.61 -10.17
C ALA A 245 51.35 24.12 -11.12
N TRP A 246 50.23 23.40 -11.20
CA TRP A 246 49.09 23.80 -12.02
C TRP A 246 48.50 25.14 -11.60
N LEU A 247 48.38 25.38 -10.29
CA LEU A 247 47.87 26.62 -9.75
C LEU A 247 48.86 27.79 -9.97
N ALA A 248 50.15 27.56 -9.76
CA ALA A 248 51.16 28.62 -9.88
C ALA A 248 51.46 29.00 -11.34
N VAL A 249 51.47 28.04 -12.26
CA VAL A 249 51.84 28.27 -13.66
C VAL A 249 50.63 28.68 -14.52
N TYR A 250 49.48 28.04 -14.31
CA TYR A 250 48.30 28.21 -15.17
C TYR A 250 47.05 28.70 -14.41
N GLY A 251 47.12 28.92 -13.09
CA GLY A 251 45.95 29.32 -12.30
C GLY A 251 44.89 28.23 -12.16
N VAL A 252 45.21 26.98 -12.52
CA VAL A 252 44.24 25.87 -12.54
C VAL A 252 44.20 25.17 -11.19
N ASP A 253 43.04 25.21 -10.52
CA ASP A 253 42.83 24.45 -9.29
C ASP A 253 42.26 23.05 -9.58
N LEU A 254 43.12 22.04 -9.49
CA LEU A 254 42.75 20.64 -9.73
C LEU A 254 41.60 20.13 -8.83
N ARG A 255 41.41 20.70 -7.62
CA ARG A 255 40.30 20.30 -6.72
C ARG A 255 38.93 20.70 -7.23
N LYS A 256 38.86 21.74 -8.06
CA LYS A 256 37.61 22.20 -8.69
C LYS A 256 37.38 21.50 -10.03
N LEU A 257 38.42 20.90 -10.62
CA LEU A 257 38.40 20.28 -11.93
C LEU A 257 38.07 18.78 -11.90
N PHE A 258 38.51 18.08 -10.85
CA PHE A 258 38.33 16.64 -10.61
C PHE A 258 37.75 16.36 -9.22
#